data_AF-A0A7H8HBI4-F1
#
_entry.id   AF-A0A7H8HBI4-F1
#
_cell.length_a   1.000
_cell.length_b   1.000
_cell.length_c   1.000
_cell.angle_alpha   90.00
_cell.angle_beta   90.00
_cell.angle_gamma   90.00
#
_symmetry.space_group_name_H-M   'P 1'
#
loop_
_entity.id
_entity.type
_entity.pdbx_description
1 polymer ?
#
loop_
_entity_poly.entity_id
_entity_poly.type
_entity_poly.pdbx_seq_one_letter_code
_entity_poly.pdbx_strand_id
1 'polypeptide(L)'
;MHAIVGATGTGKSAHAIRTARRLGTPVVVADRIQCFVDLRVTSARDEDEVDGVCRWFLGDRTVADGDYPADAACRTLCYLLGRLTAEHPSIVLEGGSVSLLTALVDRHGELPFELSFEHLRTPEARAYWRRLRERARRMLRPPGGGRGIIEELASAWRLPEHRNFVTSVNGLEAIVDWCARHDVDPGSLAGPDLEAAVHEELAEAIAWRHAAHGWEQERMLTVLLAGRC
;
A
#
# COMPACT_ATOMS: atom_id res chain seq x y z
N MET A 1 10.74 -2.01 -19.07
CA MET A 1 9.75 -2.03 -17.96
C MET A 1 9.10 -0.67 -17.81
N HIS A 2 7.86 -0.67 -17.35
CA HIS A 2 7.11 0.57 -17.13
C HIS A 2 6.57 0.63 -15.70
N ALA A 3 7.07 1.58 -14.91
CA ALA A 3 6.71 1.76 -13.52
C ALA A 3 5.66 2.86 -13.35
N ILE A 4 4.49 2.49 -12.84
CA ILE A 4 3.40 3.39 -12.48
C ILE A 4 3.47 3.65 -10.98
N VAL A 5 3.89 4.85 -10.62
CA VAL A 5 4.16 5.24 -9.23
C VAL A 5 3.33 6.45 -8.82
N GLY A 6 3.19 6.66 -7.51
CA GLY A 6 2.39 7.78 -6.97
C GLY A 6 1.89 7.53 -5.56
N ALA A 7 1.31 8.56 -4.96
CA ALA A 7 0.81 8.53 -3.59
C ALA A 7 -0.35 7.53 -3.39
N THR A 8 -0.63 7.16 -2.13
CA THR A 8 -1.83 6.37 -1.79
C THR A 8 -3.11 7.04 -2.33
N GLY A 9 -4.11 6.26 -2.74
CA GLY A 9 -5.38 6.82 -3.24
C GLY A 9 -5.36 7.52 -4.61
N THR A 10 -4.22 7.55 -5.34
CA THR A 10 -4.16 8.14 -6.70
C THR A 10 -4.74 7.27 -7.79
N GLY A 11 -5.05 5.99 -7.50
CA GLY A 11 -5.66 5.05 -8.45
C GLY A 11 -4.68 4.22 -9.29
N LYS A 12 -3.42 4.12 -8.83
CA LYS A 12 -2.33 3.37 -9.50
C LYS A 12 -2.72 1.95 -9.89
N SER A 13 -3.30 1.17 -8.98
CA SER A 13 -3.59 -0.23 -9.25
C SER A 13 -4.59 -0.41 -10.38
N ALA A 14 -5.66 0.38 -10.40
CA ALA A 14 -6.60 0.35 -11.51
C ALA A 14 -5.94 0.78 -12.84
N HIS A 15 -5.00 1.74 -12.81
CA HIS A 15 -4.24 2.17 -13.99
C HIS A 15 -3.24 1.11 -14.46
N ALA A 16 -2.52 0.49 -13.54
CA ALA A 16 -1.57 -0.57 -13.79
C ALA A 16 -2.25 -1.78 -14.41
N ILE A 17 -3.39 -2.22 -13.88
CA ILE A 17 -4.19 -3.32 -14.44
C ILE A 17 -4.65 -2.99 -15.86
N ARG A 18 -5.22 -1.80 -16.12
CA ARG A 18 -5.62 -1.41 -17.48
C ARG A 18 -4.44 -1.40 -18.46
N THR A 19 -3.28 -0.91 -18.03
CA THR A 19 -2.07 -0.88 -18.85
C THR A 19 -1.54 -2.28 -19.11
N ALA A 20 -1.49 -3.13 -18.09
CA ALA A 20 -1.07 -4.51 -18.18
C ALA A 20 -1.98 -5.35 -19.10
N ARG A 21 -3.30 -5.20 -19.00
CA ARG A 21 -4.28 -5.82 -19.91
C ARG A 21 -4.03 -5.45 -21.37
N ARG A 22 -3.81 -4.17 -21.64
CA ARG A 22 -3.56 -3.67 -23.00
C ARG A 22 -2.25 -4.22 -23.58
N LEU A 23 -1.25 -4.41 -22.73
CA LEU A 23 0.08 -4.90 -23.12
C LEU A 23 0.23 -6.43 -23.07
N GLY A 24 -0.75 -7.15 -22.50
CA GLY A 24 -0.67 -8.60 -22.31
C GLY A 24 0.47 -9.02 -21.38
N THR A 25 0.70 -8.28 -20.30
CA THR A 25 1.84 -8.45 -19.38
C THR A 25 1.38 -8.54 -17.92
N PRO A 26 2.13 -9.18 -17.00
CA PRO A 26 1.84 -9.12 -15.58
C PRO A 26 2.08 -7.74 -14.95
N VAL A 27 1.53 -7.56 -13.75
CA VAL A 27 1.84 -6.47 -12.84
C VAL A 27 2.75 -7.00 -11.72
N VAL A 28 3.81 -6.28 -11.39
CA VAL A 28 4.62 -6.49 -10.18
C VAL A 28 4.34 -5.37 -9.19
N VAL A 29 4.12 -5.71 -7.93
CA VAL A 29 3.73 -4.77 -6.87
C VAL A 29 4.95 -4.39 -6.03
N ALA A 30 5.42 -3.16 -6.19
CA ALA A 30 6.43 -2.50 -5.37
C ALA A 30 5.81 -1.78 -4.15
N ASP A 31 5.15 -2.56 -3.29
CA ASP A 31 4.63 -2.09 -2.02
C ASP A 31 4.96 -3.10 -0.90
N ARG A 32 5.73 -2.64 0.10
CA ARG A 32 6.21 -3.50 1.18
C ARG A 32 5.06 -3.96 2.09
N ILE A 33 4.04 -3.12 2.29
CA ILE A 33 2.94 -3.43 3.20
C ILE A 33 1.95 -4.38 2.53
N GLN A 34 1.83 -4.37 1.21
CA GLN A 34 1.01 -5.37 0.48
C GLN A 34 1.59 -6.80 0.53
N CYS A 35 2.77 -7.00 1.12
CA CYS A 35 3.28 -8.34 1.39
C CYS A 35 2.61 -8.98 2.63
N PHE A 36 1.97 -8.19 3.49
CA PHE A 36 1.40 -8.65 4.76
C PHE A 36 -0.02 -9.19 4.54
N VAL A 37 -0.18 -10.51 4.51
CA VAL A 37 -1.45 -11.19 4.19
C VAL A 37 -2.48 -11.10 5.31
N ASP A 38 -2.06 -10.72 6.52
CA ASP A 38 -2.91 -10.43 7.67
C ASP A 38 -3.27 -8.94 7.78
N LEU A 39 -2.83 -8.11 6.83
CA LEU A 39 -3.13 -6.67 6.70
C LEU A 39 -3.73 -6.29 5.33
N ARG A 40 -4.46 -7.20 4.66
CA ARG A 40 -4.96 -7.02 3.28
C ARG A 40 -5.82 -5.78 3.09
N VAL A 41 -6.71 -5.47 4.04
CA VAL A 41 -7.57 -4.28 4.01
C VAL A 41 -6.75 -3.03 4.22
N THR A 42 -5.87 -3.05 5.23
CA THR A 42 -4.95 -1.95 5.56
C THR A 42 -4.08 -1.58 4.35
N SER A 43 -3.46 -2.57 3.73
CA SER A 43 -2.53 -2.41 2.61
C SER A 43 -3.22 -2.21 1.26
N ALA A 44 -4.53 -2.44 1.19
CA ALA A 44 -5.29 -2.60 -0.05
C ALA A 44 -4.67 -3.67 -0.98
N ARG A 45 -4.20 -4.78 -0.41
CA ARG A 45 -3.77 -5.95 -1.19
C ARG A 45 -5.02 -6.60 -1.78
N ASP A 46 -5.04 -6.70 -3.11
CA ASP A 46 -6.09 -7.37 -3.88
C ASP A 46 -5.70 -8.84 -4.15
N GLU A 47 -6.51 -9.55 -4.93
CA GLU A 47 -6.18 -10.89 -5.40
C GLU A 47 -4.96 -10.91 -6.34
N ASP A 48 -4.31 -12.07 -6.41
CA ASP A 48 -3.14 -12.30 -7.28
C ASP A 48 -3.52 -12.32 -8.76
N GLU A 49 -4.82 -12.40 -9.10
CA GLU A 49 -5.33 -12.18 -10.44
C GLU A 49 -6.53 -11.23 -10.39
N VAL A 50 -6.45 -10.15 -11.16
CA VAL A 50 -7.54 -9.17 -11.29
C VAL A 50 -7.77 -8.92 -12.76
N ASP A 51 -9.01 -9.10 -13.22
CA ASP A 51 -9.40 -8.82 -14.60
C ASP A 51 -8.58 -9.60 -15.66
N GLY A 52 -8.13 -10.80 -15.31
CA GLY A 52 -7.24 -11.63 -16.15
C GLY A 52 -5.79 -11.18 -16.19
N VAL A 53 -5.38 -10.25 -15.30
CA VAL A 53 -3.98 -9.84 -15.12
C VAL A 53 -3.42 -10.48 -13.87
N CYS A 54 -2.35 -11.24 -14.03
CA CYS A 54 -1.57 -11.76 -12.93
C CYS A 54 -0.79 -10.63 -12.24
N ARG A 55 -0.90 -10.57 -10.92
CA ARG A 55 -0.23 -9.63 -10.02
C ARG A 55 0.75 -10.40 -9.15
N TRP A 56 2.00 -9.96 -9.16
CA TRP A 56 3.07 -10.54 -8.37
C TRP A 56 3.42 -9.61 -7.20
N PHE A 57 3.21 -10.10 -5.99
CA PHE A 57 3.66 -9.45 -4.76
C PHE A 57 5.08 -9.92 -4.40
N LEU A 58 5.77 -9.19 -3.52
CA LEU A 58 7.15 -9.56 -3.14
C LEU A 58 7.19 -10.80 -2.22
N GLY A 59 6.04 -11.22 -1.71
CA GLY A 59 5.89 -12.44 -0.94
C GLY A 59 4.70 -12.37 0.02
N ASP A 60 4.55 -13.44 0.78
CA ASP A 60 3.54 -13.55 1.83
C ASP A 60 4.23 -13.49 3.19
N ARG A 61 3.99 -12.39 3.90
CA ARG A 61 4.47 -12.11 5.25
C ARG A 61 3.27 -11.87 6.16
N THR A 62 3.51 -11.90 7.46
CA THR A 62 2.56 -11.56 8.51
C THR A 62 3.19 -10.54 9.45
N VAL A 63 2.39 -9.90 10.30
CA VAL A 63 2.90 -8.96 11.32
C VAL A 63 3.95 -9.63 12.22
N ALA A 64 3.84 -10.95 12.46
CA ALA A 64 4.80 -11.74 13.22
C ALA A 64 6.20 -11.82 12.57
N ASP A 65 6.32 -11.54 11.26
CA ASP A 65 7.61 -11.46 10.57
C ASP A 65 8.31 -10.10 10.75
N GLY A 66 7.66 -9.16 11.45
CA GLY A 66 8.14 -7.79 11.67
C GLY A 66 8.16 -6.93 10.40
N ASP A 67 8.66 -5.69 10.52
CA ASP A 67 8.81 -4.78 9.38
C ASP A 67 9.64 -5.44 8.26
N TYR A 68 9.32 -5.11 7.01
CA TYR A 68 10.04 -5.61 5.84
C TYR A 68 11.07 -4.58 5.38
N PRO A 69 12.38 -4.73 5.66
CA PRO A 69 13.36 -3.72 5.32
C PRO A 69 13.41 -3.42 3.81
N ALA A 70 13.58 -2.14 3.45
CA ALA A 70 13.52 -1.70 2.07
C ALA A 70 14.60 -2.33 1.17
N ASP A 71 15.81 -2.57 1.71
CA ASP A 71 16.89 -3.23 0.98
C ASP A 71 16.55 -4.70 0.70
N ALA A 72 15.94 -5.40 1.66
CA ALA A 72 15.51 -6.79 1.52
C ALA A 72 14.36 -6.90 0.52
N ALA A 73 13.37 -6.01 0.61
CA ALA A 73 12.29 -5.90 -0.36
C ALA A 73 12.82 -5.59 -1.77
N CYS A 74 13.82 -4.73 -1.90
CA CYS A 74 14.42 -4.41 -3.18
C CYS A 74 15.16 -5.61 -3.79
N ARG A 75 15.90 -6.39 -3.00
CA ARG A 75 16.53 -7.63 -3.50
C ARG A 75 15.49 -8.61 -4.04
N THR A 76 14.39 -8.81 -3.30
CA THR A 76 13.30 -9.67 -3.73
C THR A 76 12.62 -9.15 -5.00
N LEU A 77 12.38 -7.83 -5.07
CA LEU A 77 11.84 -7.19 -6.28
C LEU A 77 12.76 -7.42 -7.49
N CYS A 78 14.06 -7.15 -7.38
CA CYS A 78 15.00 -7.35 -8.48
C CYS A 78 15.05 -8.82 -8.94
N TYR A 79 15.01 -9.77 -7.99
CA TYR A 79 14.96 -11.20 -8.31
C TYR A 79 13.69 -11.57 -9.07
N LEU A 80 12.52 -11.10 -8.60
CA LEU A 80 11.23 -11.33 -9.25
C LEU A 80 11.19 -10.73 -10.66
N LEU A 81 11.67 -9.49 -10.80
CA LEU A 81 11.77 -8.82 -12.10
C LEU A 81 12.68 -9.59 -13.06
N GLY A 82 13.86 -10.01 -12.62
CA GLY A 82 14.79 -10.78 -13.44
C GLY A 82 14.21 -12.11 -13.92
N ARG A 83 13.46 -12.81 -13.07
CA ARG A 83 12.72 -14.02 -13.45
C ARG A 83 11.66 -13.74 -14.51
N LEU A 84 10.78 -12.77 -14.25
CA LEU A 84 9.65 -12.49 -15.13
C LEU A 84 10.09 -11.93 -16.48
N THR A 85 11.24 -11.23 -16.57
CA THR A 85 11.77 -10.75 -17.85
C THR A 85 12.23 -11.87 -18.78
N ALA A 86 12.45 -13.09 -18.26
CA ALA A 86 12.75 -14.24 -19.11
C ALA A 86 11.50 -14.75 -19.85
N GLU A 87 10.30 -14.49 -19.31
CA GLU A 87 9.02 -14.99 -19.81
C GLU A 87 8.18 -13.90 -20.49
N HIS A 88 8.40 -12.63 -20.13
CA HIS A 88 7.61 -11.51 -20.62
C HIS A 88 8.50 -10.42 -21.24
N PRO A 89 8.19 -9.95 -22.47
CA PRO A 89 8.96 -8.90 -23.14
C PRO A 89 8.78 -7.51 -22.50
N SER A 90 7.73 -7.34 -21.70
CA SER A 90 7.50 -6.14 -20.90
C SER A 90 6.88 -6.54 -19.56
N ILE A 91 6.97 -5.66 -18.57
CA ILE A 91 6.37 -5.79 -17.23
C ILE A 91 5.88 -4.41 -16.80
N VAL A 92 4.69 -4.38 -16.20
CA VAL A 92 4.18 -3.21 -15.47
C VAL A 92 4.59 -3.34 -14.01
N LEU A 93 5.33 -2.38 -13.49
CA LEU A 93 5.59 -2.24 -12.05
C LEU A 93 4.60 -1.22 -11.49
N GLU A 94 3.95 -1.49 -10.36
CA GLU A 94 3.14 -0.50 -9.65
C GLU A 94 3.58 -0.34 -8.21
N GLY A 95 3.48 0.85 -7.62
CA GLY A 95 3.76 0.99 -6.19
C GLY A 95 3.76 2.42 -5.65
N GLY A 96 3.65 2.52 -4.32
CA GLY A 96 3.78 3.78 -3.58
C GLY A 96 4.87 3.75 -2.51
N SER A 97 5.57 2.63 -2.32
CA SER A 97 6.60 2.52 -1.29
C SER A 97 7.85 3.30 -1.69
N VAL A 98 7.94 4.56 -1.25
CA VAL A 98 9.04 5.47 -1.61
C VAL A 98 10.40 4.89 -1.25
N SER A 99 10.55 4.25 -0.09
CA SER A 99 11.81 3.63 0.33
C SER A 99 12.24 2.48 -0.58
N LEU A 100 11.28 1.67 -1.04
CA LEU A 100 11.54 0.58 -1.98
C LEU A 100 11.87 1.12 -3.39
N LEU A 101 11.13 2.11 -3.86
CA LEU A 101 11.37 2.75 -5.15
C LEU A 101 12.74 3.47 -5.17
N THR A 102 13.12 4.10 -4.06
CA THR A 102 14.45 4.71 -3.90
C THR A 102 15.55 3.64 -4.02
N ALA A 103 15.43 2.55 -3.26
CA ALA A 103 16.38 1.44 -3.32
C ALA A 103 16.49 0.80 -4.72
N LEU A 104 15.38 0.75 -5.48
CA LEU A 104 15.36 0.28 -6.85
C LEU A 104 16.06 1.25 -7.81
N VAL A 105 15.80 2.56 -7.67
CA VAL A 105 16.42 3.61 -8.49
C VAL A 105 17.93 3.68 -8.24
N ASP A 106 18.38 3.53 -7.00
CA ASP A 106 19.80 3.48 -6.65
C ASP A 106 20.51 2.29 -7.32
N ARG A 107 19.76 1.23 -7.63
CA ARG A 107 20.23 0.04 -8.35
C ARG A 107 19.98 0.07 -9.85
N HIS A 108 19.45 1.17 -10.41
CA HIS A 108 19.05 1.23 -11.82
C HIS A 108 20.16 0.78 -12.78
N GLY A 109 21.42 1.13 -12.52
CA GLY A 109 22.56 0.74 -13.35
C GLY A 109 22.92 -0.74 -13.31
N GLU A 110 22.40 -1.50 -12.34
CA GLU A 110 22.60 -2.94 -12.18
C GLU A 110 21.46 -3.75 -12.84
N LEU A 111 20.36 -3.10 -13.21
CA LEU A 111 19.20 -3.78 -13.77
C LEU A 111 19.47 -4.16 -15.24
N PRO A 112 19.21 -5.40 -15.66
CA PRO A 112 19.45 -5.85 -17.04
C PRO A 112 18.37 -5.38 -18.03
N PHE A 113 17.55 -4.40 -17.64
CA PHE A 113 16.40 -3.92 -18.41
C PHE A 113 16.21 -2.41 -18.24
N GLU A 114 15.65 -1.76 -19.27
CA GLU A 114 15.30 -0.35 -19.21
C GLU A 114 14.08 -0.13 -18.30
N LEU A 115 14.13 0.93 -17.48
CA LEU A 115 13.06 1.30 -16.56
C LEU A 115 12.56 2.71 -16.90
N SER A 116 11.29 2.82 -17.25
CA SER A 116 10.57 4.09 -17.42
C SER A 116 9.61 4.33 -16.26
N PHE A 117 9.34 5.59 -15.94
CA PHE A 117 8.44 5.96 -14.85
C PHE A 117 7.27 6.83 -15.34
N GLU A 118 6.06 6.45 -14.97
CA GLU A 118 4.85 7.28 -15.01
C GLU A 118 4.48 7.66 -13.58
N HIS A 119 4.52 8.96 -13.25
CA HIS A 119 4.12 9.47 -11.95
C HIS A 119 2.66 9.94 -11.97
N LEU A 120 1.77 9.18 -11.32
CA LEU A 120 0.39 9.59 -11.09
C LEU A 120 0.29 10.59 -9.94
N ARG A 121 0.11 11.86 -10.30
CA ARG A 121 -0.02 12.99 -9.37
C ARG A 121 -1.24 12.86 -8.48
N THR A 122 -1.14 13.36 -7.24
CA THR A 122 -2.30 13.55 -6.38
C THR A 122 -3.37 14.42 -7.05
N PRO A 123 -4.66 14.04 -6.99
CA PRO A 123 -5.76 14.88 -7.45
C PRO A 123 -5.85 16.21 -6.69
N GLU A 124 -6.74 17.09 -7.16
CA GLU A 124 -7.17 18.29 -6.40
C GLU A 124 -7.58 17.91 -4.96
N ALA A 125 -7.23 18.77 -3.99
CA ALA A 125 -7.26 18.45 -2.57
C ALA A 125 -8.62 17.95 -2.08
N ARG A 126 -9.73 18.60 -2.49
CA ARG A 126 -11.08 18.19 -2.10
C ARG A 126 -11.46 16.84 -2.70
N ALA A 127 -11.16 16.62 -3.98
CA ALA A 127 -11.38 15.33 -4.63
C ALA A 127 -10.54 14.20 -4.01
N TYR A 128 -9.29 14.50 -3.65
CA TYR A 128 -8.38 13.56 -3.01
C TYR A 128 -8.88 13.19 -1.60
N TRP A 129 -9.26 14.19 -0.80
CA TRP A 129 -9.85 14.00 0.52
C TRP A 129 -11.08 13.10 0.48
N ARG A 130 -12.03 13.40 -0.43
CA ARG A 130 -13.25 12.59 -0.58
C ARG A 130 -12.94 11.12 -0.87
N ARG A 131 -11.99 10.85 -1.79
CA ARG A 131 -11.56 9.48 -2.12
C ARG A 131 -10.95 8.75 -0.92
N LEU A 132 -10.11 9.43 -0.14
CA LEU A 132 -9.48 8.85 1.04
C LEU A 132 -10.48 8.56 2.15
N ARG A 133 -11.45 9.44 2.37
CA ARG A 133 -12.54 9.21 3.34
C ARG A 133 -13.45 8.05 2.91
N GLU A 134 -13.82 7.98 1.64
CA GLU A 134 -14.57 6.83 1.09
C GLU A 134 -13.78 5.52 1.22
N ARG A 135 -12.46 5.55 1.01
CA ARG A 135 -11.59 4.39 1.25
C ARG A 135 -11.56 4.02 2.73
N ALA A 136 -11.34 4.97 3.64
CA ALA A 136 -11.31 4.73 5.08
C ALA A 136 -12.62 4.09 5.59
N ARG A 137 -13.77 4.58 5.13
CA ARG A 137 -15.08 3.97 5.43
C ARG A 137 -15.17 2.52 4.97
N ARG A 138 -14.71 2.21 3.75
CA ARG A 138 -14.66 0.83 3.24
C ARG A 138 -13.65 -0.05 3.98
N MET A 139 -12.57 0.52 4.51
CA MET A 139 -11.63 -0.22 5.34
C MET A 139 -12.23 -0.57 6.69
N LEU A 140 -13.00 0.34 7.28
CA LEU A 140 -13.73 0.12 8.54
C LEU A 140 -14.93 -0.82 8.36
N ARG A 141 -15.61 -0.75 7.21
CA ARG A 141 -16.78 -1.59 6.87
C ARG A 141 -16.63 -2.12 5.43
N PRO A 142 -15.91 -3.24 5.26
CA PRO A 142 -15.71 -3.83 3.93
C PRO A 142 -17.03 -4.21 3.26
N PRO A 143 -17.19 -3.94 1.95
CA PRO A 143 -18.33 -4.43 1.18
C PRO A 143 -18.39 -5.96 1.22
N GLY A 144 -19.57 -6.53 1.46
CA GLY A 144 -19.77 -7.98 1.53
C GLY A 144 -19.69 -8.59 2.93
N GLY A 145 -19.31 -7.80 3.94
CA GLY A 145 -19.11 -8.30 5.30
C GLY A 145 -17.80 -9.10 5.40
N GLY A 146 -16.97 -8.78 6.38
CA GLY A 146 -15.64 -9.39 6.51
C GLY A 146 -14.79 -8.64 7.51
N ARG A 147 -13.55 -9.11 7.68
CA ARG A 147 -12.55 -8.44 8.53
C ARG A 147 -12.20 -7.09 7.92
N GLY A 148 -12.40 -6.01 8.67
CA GLY A 148 -11.93 -4.67 8.33
C GLY A 148 -10.61 -4.33 9.00
N ILE A 149 -10.20 -3.08 8.87
CA ILE A 149 -8.96 -2.57 9.46
C ILE A 149 -8.92 -2.69 10.99
N ILE A 150 -10.07 -2.62 11.68
CA ILE A 150 -10.13 -2.77 13.13
C ILE A 150 -9.82 -4.22 13.52
N GLU A 151 -10.35 -5.21 12.81
CA GLU A 151 -10.09 -6.62 13.07
C GLU A 151 -8.64 -7.02 12.72
N GLU A 152 -8.06 -6.39 11.71
CA GLU A 152 -6.63 -6.50 11.39
C GLU A 152 -5.79 -5.92 12.52
N LEU A 153 -6.09 -4.68 12.96
CA LEU A 153 -5.42 -4.03 14.08
C LEU A 153 -5.49 -4.87 15.34
N ALA A 154 -6.69 -5.29 15.75
CA ALA A 154 -6.90 -6.03 16.99
C ALA A 154 -6.12 -7.37 16.99
N SER A 155 -5.96 -8.00 15.82
CA SER A 155 -5.16 -9.21 15.67
C SER A 155 -3.66 -8.91 15.78
N ALA A 156 -3.19 -7.89 15.06
CA ALA A 156 -1.80 -7.44 15.10
C ALA A 156 -1.38 -6.93 16.49
N TRP A 157 -2.29 -6.28 17.22
CA TRP A 157 -2.04 -5.66 18.53
C TRP A 157 -1.80 -6.68 19.67
N ARG A 158 -2.18 -7.94 19.43
CA ARG A 158 -1.93 -9.08 20.35
C ARG A 158 -0.46 -9.51 20.38
N LEU A 159 0.39 -8.95 19.54
CA LEU A 159 1.83 -9.21 19.48
C LEU A 159 2.60 -7.98 20.01
N PRO A 160 2.88 -7.89 21.33
CA PRO A 160 3.50 -6.70 21.92
C PRO A 160 4.82 -6.29 21.27
N GLU A 161 5.64 -7.26 20.90
CA GLU A 161 6.94 -7.10 20.24
C GLU A 161 6.85 -6.44 18.86
N HIS A 162 5.68 -6.49 18.21
CA HIS A 162 5.46 -5.92 16.88
C HIS A 162 4.65 -4.63 16.89
N ARG A 163 4.24 -4.11 18.05
CA ARG A 163 3.44 -2.88 18.14
C ARG A 163 4.11 -1.67 17.48
N ASN A 164 5.43 -1.55 17.58
CA ASN A 164 6.18 -0.47 16.89
C ASN A 164 6.00 -0.53 15.37
N PHE A 165 6.02 -1.74 14.80
CA PHE A 165 5.75 -1.93 13.38
C PHE A 165 4.29 -1.59 13.06
N VAL A 166 3.34 -2.10 13.84
CA VAL A 166 1.90 -1.79 13.67
C VAL A 166 1.64 -0.29 13.68
N THR A 167 2.23 0.45 14.62
CA THR A 167 2.11 1.92 14.72
C THR A 167 2.85 2.69 13.63
N SER A 168 3.67 2.02 12.81
CA SER A 168 4.32 2.62 11.63
C SER A 168 3.51 2.43 10.34
N VAL A 169 2.47 1.59 10.38
CA VAL A 169 1.63 1.31 9.21
C VAL A 169 0.52 2.34 9.13
N ASN A 170 0.50 3.09 8.02
CA ASN A 170 -0.49 4.12 7.78
C ASN A 170 -1.92 3.56 7.78
N GLY A 171 -2.81 4.19 8.55
CA GLY A 171 -4.16 3.72 8.82
C GLY A 171 -4.26 3.08 10.20
N LEU A 172 -3.39 2.11 10.51
CA LEU A 172 -3.32 1.51 11.86
C LEU A 172 -2.87 2.55 12.88
N GLU A 173 -1.85 3.35 12.55
CA GLU A 173 -1.40 4.48 13.38
C GLU A 173 -2.54 5.43 13.75
N ALA A 174 -3.46 5.68 12.81
CA ALA A 174 -4.58 6.62 13.02
C ALA A 174 -5.56 6.09 14.06
N ILE A 175 -5.81 4.78 14.03
CA ILE A 175 -6.70 4.12 14.98
C ILE A 175 -6.03 4.03 16.35
N VAL A 176 -4.75 3.68 16.42
CA VAL A 176 -3.99 3.66 17.69
C VAL A 176 -3.96 5.06 18.33
N ASP A 177 -3.71 6.11 17.55
CA ASP A 177 -3.75 7.50 18.03
C ASP A 177 -5.13 7.92 18.50
N TRP A 178 -6.20 7.44 17.84
CA TRP A 178 -7.57 7.67 18.29
C TRP A 178 -7.82 6.95 19.61
N CYS A 179 -7.48 5.65 19.70
CA CYS A 179 -7.59 4.85 20.91
C CYS A 179 -6.89 5.51 22.12
N ALA A 180 -5.67 6.00 21.93
CA ALA A 180 -4.93 6.70 22.99
C ALA A 180 -5.60 7.99 23.47
N ARG A 181 -6.23 8.76 22.56
CA ARG A 181 -6.95 10.00 22.90
C ARG A 181 -8.27 9.76 23.63
N HIS A 182 -8.85 8.58 23.45
CA HIS A 182 -10.16 8.20 23.99
C HIS A 182 -10.06 7.16 25.12
N ASP A 183 -8.85 6.81 25.58
CA ASP A 183 -8.58 5.81 26.62
C ASP A 183 -9.20 4.43 26.31
N VAL A 184 -9.07 4.00 25.05
CA VAL A 184 -9.55 2.70 24.55
C VAL A 184 -8.36 1.81 24.21
N ASP A 185 -8.37 0.55 24.63
CA ASP A 185 -7.38 -0.43 24.15
C ASP A 185 -7.66 -0.80 22.68
N PRO A 186 -6.67 -0.70 21.76
CA PRO A 186 -6.87 -1.12 20.37
C PRO A 186 -7.31 -2.57 20.21
N GLY A 187 -6.92 -3.46 21.13
CA GLY A 187 -7.32 -4.86 21.15
C GLY A 187 -8.80 -5.09 21.47
N SER A 188 -9.45 -4.15 22.18
CA SER A 188 -10.87 -4.20 22.53
C SER A 188 -11.78 -3.46 21.56
N LEU A 189 -11.23 -2.77 20.55
CA LEU A 189 -12.02 -1.99 19.59
C LEU A 189 -12.81 -2.88 18.60
N ALA A 190 -12.36 -4.11 18.37
CA ALA A 190 -13.03 -5.05 17.47
C ALA A 190 -14.35 -5.56 18.08
N GLY A 191 -15.45 -5.39 17.35
CA GLY A 191 -16.76 -5.85 17.77
C GLY A 191 -17.89 -5.30 16.90
N PRO A 192 -19.09 -5.91 16.92
CA PRO A 192 -20.22 -5.51 16.08
C PRO A 192 -20.87 -4.19 16.51
N ASP A 193 -20.65 -3.75 17.75
CA ASP A 193 -21.41 -2.67 18.39
C ASP A 193 -20.71 -1.30 18.35
N LEU A 194 -19.73 -1.11 17.46
CA LEU A 194 -19.06 0.19 17.34
C LEU A 194 -20.05 1.25 16.84
N GLU A 195 -20.24 2.29 17.64
CA GLU A 195 -21.20 3.35 17.33
C GLU A 195 -20.91 4.02 15.98
N ALA A 196 -21.97 4.42 15.27
CA ALA A 196 -21.84 5.08 13.97
C ALA A 196 -21.00 6.37 14.03
N ALA A 197 -21.05 7.09 15.16
CA ALA A 197 -20.24 8.28 15.39
C ALA A 197 -18.75 7.93 15.45
N VAL A 198 -18.37 6.91 16.23
CA VAL A 198 -16.98 6.44 16.35
C VAL A 198 -16.44 5.95 15.00
N HIS A 199 -17.25 5.23 14.23
CA HIS A 199 -16.88 4.85 12.86
C HIS A 199 -16.54 6.05 11.98
N GLU A 200 -17.32 7.12 12.05
CA GLU A 200 -17.09 8.30 11.23
C GLU A 200 -15.85 9.08 11.71
N GLU A 201 -15.64 9.20 13.02
CA GLU A 201 -14.42 9.80 13.58
C GLU A 201 -13.15 9.05 13.15
N LEU A 202 -13.17 7.71 13.22
CA LEU A 202 -12.07 6.87 12.75
C LEU A 202 -11.86 7.02 11.24
N ALA A 203 -12.94 7.12 10.46
CA ALA A 203 -12.84 7.30 9.02
C ALA A 203 -12.13 8.62 8.67
N GLU A 204 -12.49 9.71 9.35
CA GLU A 204 -11.83 11.01 9.18
C GLU A 204 -10.37 10.98 9.64
N ALA A 205 -10.07 10.32 10.77
CA ALA A 205 -8.70 10.18 11.28
C ALA A 205 -7.79 9.39 10.31
N ILE A 206 -8.27 8.25 9.80
CA ILE A 206 -7.57 7.44 8.80
C ILE A 206 -7.37 8.23 7.51
N ALA A 207 -8.41 8.91 7.02
CA ALA A 207 -8.31 9.73 5.81
C ALA A 207 -7.27 10.85 5.97
N TRP A 208 -7.20 11.48 7.15
CA TRP A 208 -6.20 12.51 7.47
C TRP A 208 -4.78 11.97 7.40
N ARG A 209 -4.51 10.84 8.05
CA ARG A 209 -3.20 10.18 8.00
C ARG A 209 -2.82 9.71 6.61
N HIS A 210 -3.78 9.19 5.84
CA HIS A 210 -3.55 8.85 4.43
C HIS A 210 -3.22 10.08 3.56
N ALA A 211 -3.92 11.21 3.78
CA ALA A 211 -3.68 12.44 3.02
C ALA A 211 -2.29 13.01 3.33
N ALA A 212 -1.95 13.14 4.61
CA ALA A 212 -0.66 13.65 5.07
C ALA A 212 0.50 12.84 4.51
N HIS A 213 0.42 11.51 4.60
CA HIS A 213 1.43 10.63 4.01
C HIS A 213 1.44 10.70 2.48
N GLY A 214 0.28 10.80 1.84
CA GLY A 214 0.22 10.91 0.39
C GLY A 214 0.86 12.18 -0.17
N TRP A 215 0.73 13.32 0.53
CA TRP A 215 1.44 14.54 0.15
C TRP A 215 2.95 14.41 0.33
N GLU A 216 3.40 13.71 1.38
CA GLU A 216 4.82 13.42 1.55
C GLU A 216 5.34 12.48 0.47
N GLN A 217 4.59 11.42 0.13
CA GLN A 217 4.91 10.54 -0.99
C GLN A 217 5.02 11.32 -2.31
N GLU A 218 4.06 12.20 -2.60
CA GLU A 218 4.06 13.05 -3.81
C GLU A 218 5.33 13.91 -3.88
N ARG A 219 5.71 14.54 -2.75
CA ARG A 219 6.92 15.36 -2.65
C ARG A 219 8.17 14.51 -2.91
N MET A 220 8.30 13.37 -2.23
CA MET A 220 9.48 12.51 -2.37
C MET A 220 9.59 11.87 -3.75
N LEU A 221 8.48 11.40 -4.33
CA LEU A 221 8.46 10.82 -5.67
C LEU A 221 8.78 11.86 -6.74
N THR A 222 8.31 13.10 -6.58
CA THR A 222 8.69 14.20 -7.49
C THR A 222 10.20 14.42 -7.51
N VAL A 223 10.85 14.40 -6.35
CA VAL A 223 12.31 14.54 -6.25
C VAL A 223 13.03 13.31 -6.80
N LEU A 224 12.59 12.11 -6.43
CA LEU A 224 13.21 10.84 -6.85
C LEU A 224 13.22 10.70 -8.38
N LEU A 225 12.15 11.13 -9.04
CA LEU A 225 11.93 10.97 -10.48
C LEU A 225 12.36 12.19 -11.30
N ALA A 226 12.91 13.23 -10.67
CA ALA A 226 13.38 14.41 -11.38
C ALA A 226 14.45 14.02 -12.43
N GLY A 227 14.17 14.32 -13.70
CA GLY A 227 15.05 13.94 -14.83
C GLY A 227 14.98 12.46 -15.23
N ARG A 228 14.00 11.71 -14.74
CA ARG A 228 13.78 10.27 -15.03
C ARG A 228 12.38 9.95 -15.60
N CYS A 229 11.57 10.99 -15.83
CA CYS A 229 10.28 10.95 -16.51
C CYS A 229 10.36 11.69 -17.84
#